data_AF-A0A4W5RAH4-F1
#
_entry.id   AF-A0A4W5RAH4-F1
#
_cell.length_a   1.000
_cell.length_b   1.000
_cell.length_c   1.000
_cell.angle_alpha   90.00
_cell.angle_beta   90.00
_cell.angle_gamma   90.00
#
_symmetry.space_group_name_H-M   'P 1'
#
loop_
_entity.id
_entity.type
_entity.pdbx_description
1 polymer ?
#
loop_
_entity_poly.entity_id
_entity_poly.type
_entity_poly.pdbx_seq_one_letter_code
_entity_poly.pdbx_strand_id
1 'polypeptide(L)'
;MPFAKRIVEPQLLCRHSVPNEESLVFEDLCTVNNVALSRTLRQLSDLARHACSLFQELESDIVFTNQRVRGLQSKVGKLQQSISGLDPKQEAVPVSDLDVECKLSDHYVSPWLLQRNVFLPSTRPPCLQELHCTAQQSLRAIHRGTRTR
;
A
#
# COMPACT_ATOMS: atom_id res chain seq x y z
N MET A 1 10.31 7.62 10.18
CA MET A 1 8.86 7.37 10.20
C MET A 1 8.53 6.53 11.43
N PRO A 2 7.70 7.00 12.40
CA PRO A 2 7.50 6.27 13.64
C PRO A 2 6.25 5.39 13.70
N PHE A 3 5.38 5.37 12.68
CA PHE A 3 4.16 4.53 12.71
C PHE A 3 4.38 3.21 11.98
N ALA A 4 4.19 2.10 12.71
CA ALA A 4 4.10 0.78 12.11
C ALA A 4 2.74 0.59 11.44
N LYS A 5 2.74 -0.07 10.28
CA LYS A 5 1.52 -0.43 9.55
C LYS A 5 0.80 -1.57 10.29
N ARG A 6 -0.52 -1.43 10.50
CA ARG A 6 -1.41 -2.51 11.01
C ARG A 6 -1.02 -3.05 12.39
N ILE A 7 -0.79 -2.16 13.34
CA ILE A 7 -0.72 -2.53 14.76
C ILE A 7 -2.10 -3.03 15.19
N VAL A 8 -2.16 -4.21 15.80
CA VAL A 8 -3.41 -4.80 16.29
C VAL A 8 -3.71 -4.29 17.70
N GLU A 9 -4.88 -3.68 17.88
CA GLU A 9 -5.34 -3.14 19.15
C GLU A 9 -6.50 -3.95 19.73
N PRO A 10 -6.54 -4.22 21.06
CA PRO A 10 -5.54 -3.85 22.07
C PRO A 10 -4.30 -4.74 22.02
N GLN A 11 -3.13 -4.14 22.26
CA GLN A 11 -1.87 -4.90 22.38
C GLN A 11 -1.77 -5.71 23.69
N LEU A 12 -2.44 -5.25 24.75
CA LEU A 12 -2.41 -5.87 26.07
C LEU A 12 -3.80 -6.39 26.43
N LEU A 13 -3.89 -7.69 26.72
CA LEU A 13 -5.14 -8.35 27.05
C LEU A 13 -5.42 -8.33 28.56
N CYS A 14 -4.45 -8.76 29.37
CA CYS A 14 -4.65 -8.95 30.82
C CYS A 14 -3.70 -8.10 31.69
N ARG A 15 -2.92 -7.20 31.09
CA ARG A 15 -1.96 -6.38 31.82
C ARG A 15 -2.66 -5.17 32.43
N HIS A 16 -2.70 -5.12 33.75
CA HIS A 16 -3.10 -3.93 34.50
C HIS A 16 -1.92 -2.96 34.55
N SER A 17 -2.18 -1.65 34.52
CA SER A 17 -1.17 -0.68 35.00
C SER A 17 -0.81 -1.11 36.41
N VAL A 18 0.48 -1.25 36.72
CA VAL A 18 0.91 -1.40 38.11
C VAL A 18 0.29 -0.23 38.87
N PRO A 19 -0.62 -0.45 39.83
CA PRO A 19 -1.17 0.65 40.59
C PRO A 19 -0.03 1.21 41.41
N ASN A 20 0.18 2.52 41.28
CA ASN A 20 0.85 3.26 42.35
C ASN A 20 0.11 2.94 43.65
N GLU A 21 0.87 2.83 44.73
CA GLU A 21 0.55 2.05 45.92
C GLU A 21 -0.88 2.22 46.46
N GLU A 22 -1.41 1.13 47.04
CA GLU A 22 -2.63 1.11 47.86
C GLU A 22 -3.97 1.19 47.10
N SER A 23 -4.32 0.15 46.35
CA SER A 23 -5.71 -0.34 46.27
C SER A 23 -5.76 -1.75 45.68
N LEU A 24 -5.95 -2.72 46.58
CA LEU A 24 -6.72 -3.96 46.45
C LEU A 24 -7.64 -3.99 45.20
N VAL A 25 -7.91 -5.08 44.50
CA VAL A 25 -8.13 -6.49 44.81
C VAL A 25 -7.99 -7.21 43.45
N PHE A 26 -7.65 -8.49 43.39
CA PHE A 26 -8.12 -9.28 42.23
C PHE A 26 -9.66 -9.20 42.25
N GLU A 27 -10.26 -8.30 41.46
CA GLU A 27 -11.69 -8.39 41.15
C GLU A 27 -11.93 -9.84 40.70
N ASP A 28 -12.98 -10.46 41.24
CA ASP A 28 -13.41 -11.84 41.02
C ASP A 28 -12.89 -12.43 39.68
N LEU A 29 -12.28 -13.62 39.71
CA LEU A 29 -11.73 -14.30 38.52
C LEU A 29 -12.67 -14.26 37.31
N CYS A 30 -13.99 -14.30 37.55
CA CYS A 30 -15.01 -14.12 36.53
C CYS A 30 -14.87 -12.79 35.76
N THR A 31 -14.66 -11.68 36.47
CA THR A 31 -14.45 -10.34 35.89
C THR A 31 -13.18 -10.27 35.06
N VAL A 32 -12.06 -10.80 35.55
CA VAL A 32 -10.79 -10.84 34.82
C VAL A 32 -10.92 -11.66 33.55
N ASN A 33 -11.58 -12.82 33.62
CA ASN A 33 -11.84 -13.66 32.46
C ASN A 33 -12.74 -12.95 31.44
N ASN A 34 -13.81 -12.30 31.88
CA ASN A 34 -14.71 -11.54 30.99
C ASN A 34 -13.98 -10.37 30.31
N VAL A 35 -13.12 -9.64 31.03
CA VAL A 35 -12.29 -8.57 30.47
C VAL A 35 -11.29 -9.13 29.46
N ALA A 36 -10.62 -10.23 29.78
CA ALA A 36 -9.67 -10.89 28.88
C ALA A 36 -10.35 -11.38 27.59
N LEU A 37 -11.53 -12.02 27.70
CA LEU A 37 -12.32 -12.48 26.56
C LEU A 37 -12.80 -11.30 25.71
N SER A 38 -13.36 -10.25 26.32
CA SER A 38 -13.80 -9.05 25.61
C SER A 38 -12.65 -8.38 24.83
N ARG A 39 -11.48 -8.24 25.46
CA ARG A 39 -10.29 -7.69 24.80
C ARG A 39 -9.77 -8.58 23.69
N THR A 40 -9.80 -9.90 23.87
CA THR A 40 -9.45 -10.87 22.82
C THR A 40 -10.38 -10.74 21.62
N LEU A 41 -11.70 -10.67 21.85
CA LEU A 41 -12.68 -10.46 20.78
C LEU A 41 -12.45 -9.15 20.04
N ARG A 42 -12.12 -8.08 20.77
CA ARG A 42 -11.76 -6.79 20.17
C ARG A 42 -10.48 -6.88 19.34
N GLN A 43 -9.47 -7.58 19.83
CA GLN A 43 -8.20 -7.80 19.12
C GLN A 43 -8.41 -8.59 17.84
N LEU A 44 -9.22 -9.65 17.88
CA LEU A 44 -9.57 -10.44 16.70
C LEU A 44 -10.38 -9.62 15.69
N SER A 45 -11.29 -8.77 16.16
CA SER A 45 -12.04 -7.86 15.30
C SER A 45 -11.12 -6.84 14.62
N ASP A 46 -10.13 -6.32 15.33
CA ASP A 46 -9.12 -5.40 14.79
C ASP A 46 -8.23 -6.09 13.75
N LEU A 47 -7.77 -7.31 14.05
CA LEU A 47 -7.01 -8.15 13.13
C LEU A 47 -7.80 -8.46 11.85
N ALA A 48 -9.09 -8.81 11.98
CA ALA A 48 -9.95 -9.05 10.83
C ALA A 48 -10.10 -7.80 9.96
N ARG A 49 -10.22 -6.61 10.57
CA ARG A 49 -10.24 -5.33 9.83
C ARG A 49 -8.93 -5.10 9.05
N HIS A 50 -7.78 -5.33 9.69
CA HIS A 50 -6.48 -5.23 9.02
C HIS A 50 -6.35 -6.22 7.87
N ALA A 51 -6.85 -7.46 8.04
CA ALA A 51 -6.87 -8.47 7.00
C ALA A 51 -7.75 -8.05 5.80
N CYS A 52 -8.95 -7.52 6.05
CA CYS A 52 -9.80 -6.99 4.98
C CYS A 52 -9.11 -5.86 4.20
N SER A 53 -8.51 -4.89 4.90
CA SER A 53 -7.75 -3.80 4.27
C SER A 53 -6.57 -4.33 3.45
N LEU A 54 -5.87 -5.36 3.96
CA LEU A 54 -4.81 -6.08 3.24
C LEU A 54 -5.30 -6.65 1.91
N PHE A 55 -6.40 -7.39 1.96
CA PHE A 55 -6.93 -8.05 0.77
C PHE A 55 -7.44 -7.05 -0.26
N GLN A 56 -8.02 -5.93 0.17
CA GLN A 56 -8.42 -4.84 -0.74
C GLN A 56 -7.21 -4.19 -1.45
N GLU A 57 -6.11 -3.94 -0.73
CA GLU A 57 -4.87 -3.43 -1.36
C GLU A 57 -4.34 -4.42 -2.41
N LEU A 58 -4.27 -5.71 -2.05
CA LEU A 58 -3.79 -6.76 -2.96
C LEU A 58 -4.72 -6.95 -4.17
N GLU A 59 -6.03 -6.91 -3.97
CA GLU A 59 -7.01 -7.01 -5.04
C GLU A 59 -6.82 -5.87 -6.04
N SER A 60 -6.67 -4.64 -5.57
CA SER A 60 -6.38 -3.48 -6.43
C SER A 60 -5.12 -3.68 -7.27
N ASP A 61 -4.03 -4.15 -6.65
CA ASP A 61 -2.76 -4.41 -7.35
C ASP A 61 -2.89 -5.53 -8.39
N ILE A 62 -3.63 -6.59 -8.05
CA ILE A 62 -3.91 -7.71 -8.97
C ILE A 62 -4.76 -7.24 -10.14
N VAL A 63 -5.81 -6.46 -9.91
CA VAL A 63 -6.68 -5.92 -10.96
C VAL A 63 -5.88 -5.02 -11.90
N PHE A 64 -5.08 -4.10 -11.37
CA PHE A 64 -4.22 -3.23 -12.17
C PHE A 64 -3.22 -4.02 -13.00
N THR A 65 -2.58 -5.04 -12.40
CA THR A 65 -1.64 -5.92 -13.09
C THR A 65 -2.35 -6.72 -14.18
N ASN A 66 -3.55 -7.25 -13.92
CA ASN A 66 -4.33 -8.00 -14.90
C ASN A 66 -4.69 -7.13 -16.11
N GLN A 67 -5.10 -5.88 -15.89
CA GLN A 67 -5.36 -4.93 -16.98
C GLN A 67 -4.12 -4.72 -17.87
N ARG A 68 -2.95 -4.54 -17.25
CA ARG A 68 -1.68 -4.42 -17.99
C ARG A 68 -1.34 -5.67 -18.79
N VAL A 69 -1.53 -6.86 -18.19
CA VAL A 69 -1.31 -8.15 -18.86
C VAL A 69 -2.25 -8.33 -20.04
N ARG A 70 -3.54 -8.01 -19.89
CA ARG A 70 -4.50 -8.05 -21.02
C ARG A 70 -4.09 -7.10 -22.14
N GLY A 71 -3.73 -5.87 -21.79
CA GLY A 71 -3.23 -4.90 -22.77
C GLY A 71 -1.99 -5.39 -23.51
N LEU A 72 -1.06 -6.03 -22.80
CA LEU A 72 0.12 -6.66 -23.40
C LEU A 72 -0.26 -7.84 -24.31
N GLN A 73 -1.14 -8.73 -23.86
CA GLN A 73 -1.62 -9.87 -24.65
C GLN A 73 -2.26 -9.42 -25.96
N SER A 74 -3.09 -8.37 -25.92
CA SER A 74 -3.67 -7.80 -27.14
C SER A 74 -2.61 -7.22 -28.08
N LYS A 75 -1.58 -6.54 -27.56
CA LYS A 75 -0.47 -6.01 -28.38
C LYS A 75 0.34 -7.14 -29.00
N VAL A 76 0.65 -8.19 -28.24
CA VAL A 76 1.35 -9.38 -28.73
C VAL A 76 0.54 -10.07 -29.82
N GLY A 77 -0.76 -10.26 -29.64
CA GLY A 77 -1.62 -10.86 -30.67
C GLY A 77 -1.65 -10.06 -31.97
N LYS A 78 -1.77 -8.72 -31.88
CA LYS A 78 -1.69 -7.84 -33.06
C LYS A 78 -0.33 -7.92 -33.75
N LEU A 79 0.75 -7.96 -32.98
CA LEU A 79 2.10 -8.09 -33.50
C LEU A 79 2.31 -9.45 -34.19
N GLN A 80 1.81 -10.54 -33.60
CA GLN A 80 1.84 -11.86 -34.22
C GLN A 80 1.10 -11.87 -35.55
N GLN A 81 -0.12 -11.32 -35.60
CA GLN A 81 -0.88 -11.20 -36.85
C GLN A 81 -0.14 -10.37 -37.90
N SER A 82 0.45 -9.24 -37.50
CA SER A 82 1.24 -8.39 -38.40
C SER A 82 2.45 -9.13 -38.96
N ILE A 83 3.21 -9.84 -38.11
CA ILE A 83 4.39 -10.59 -38.52
C ILE A 83 4.03 -11.74 -39.46
N SER A 84 2.93 -12.45 -39.18
CA SER A 84 2.46 -13.52 -40.06
C SER A 84 2.06 -13.03 -41.46
N GLY A 85 1.75 -11.74 -41.62
CA GLY A 85 1.42 -11.12 -42.90
C GLY A 85 2.63 -10.53 -43.65
N LEU A 86 3.81 -10.49 -43.06
CA LEU A 86 5.02 -9.96 -43.72
C LEU A 86 5.62 -11.03 -44.66
N ASP A 87 5.89 -10.64 -45.91
CA ASP A 87 6.62 -11.45 -46.88
C ASP A 87 8.02 -10.85 -47.11
N PRO A 88 9.11 -11.50 -46.61
CA PRO A 88 10.47 -11.00 -46.77
C PRO A 88 10.91 -10.81 -48.22
N LYS A 89 10.24 -11.48 -49.18
CA LYS A 89 10.57 -11.34 -50.61
C LYS A 89 9.94 -10.10 -51.25
N GLN A 90 8.92 -9.51 -50.62
CA GLN A 90 8.22 -8.32 -51.09
C GLN A 90 8.65 -7.05 -50.34
N GLU A 91 9.34 -7.19 -49.21
CA GLU A 91 9.89 -6.06 -48.47
C GLU A 91 11.03 -5.42 -49.28
N ALA A 92 10.77 -4.23 -49.85
CA ALA A 92 11.78 -3.48 -50.59
C ALA A 92 12.81 -2.89 -49.61
N VAL A 93 14.06 -3.32 -49.71
CA VAL A 93 15.16 -2.68 -48.97
C VAL A 93 15.51 -1.38 -49.68
N PRO A 94 15.27 -0.20 -49.08
CA PRO A 94 15.62 1.06 -49.71
C PRO A 94 17.15 1.12 -49.87
N VAL A 95 17.61 1.41 -51.09
CA VAL A 95 19.01 1.73 -51.35
C VAL A 95 19.18 3.20 -51.00
N SER A 96 19.67 3.47 -49.79
CA SER A 96 19.96 4.82 -49.30
C SER A 96 21.47 5.07 -49.19
N ASP A 97 21.86 6.34 -49.26
CA ASP A 97 23.25 6.77 -49.07
C ASP A 97 23.59 6.87 -47.58
N LEU A 98 24.81 6.47 -47.21
CA LEU A 98 25.35 6.58 -45.84
C LEU A 98 25.27 8.02 -45.28
N ASP A 99 25.42 9.04 -46.15
CA ASP A 99 25.31 10.46 -45.80
C ASP A 99 23.88 10.92 -45.48
N VAL A 100 22.86 10.16 -45.90
CA VAL A 100 21.44 10.41 -45.60
C VAL A 100 21.03 9.65 -44.35
N GLU A 101 21.41 8.38 -44.24
CA GLU A 101 21.16 7.54 -43.06
C GLU A 101 21.84 8.10 -41.80
N CYS A 102 23.06 8.64 -41.90
CA CYS A 102 23.77 9.20 -40.76
C CYS A 102 23.11 10.47 -40.17
N LYS A 103 22.19 11.10 -40.93
CA LYS A 103 21.42 12.28 -40.51
C LYS A 103 20.05 11.91 -39.93
N LEU A 104 19.65 10.63 -39.95
CA LEU A 104 18.42 10.17 -39.29
C LEU A 104 18.58 10.29 -37.77
N SER A 105 18.01 11.34 -37.20
CA SER A 105 17.96 11.56 -35.76
C SER A 105 16.78 10.86 -35.09
N ASP A 106 15.75 10.50 -35.85
CA ASP A 106 14.53 9.86 -35.35
C ASP A 106 14.73 8.35 -35.21
N HIS A 107 15.02 7.92 -33.98
CA HIS A 107 15.20 6.52 -33.62
C HIS A 107 14.30 6.14 -32.46
N TYR A 108 14.07 4.84 -32.30
CA TYR A 108 13.31 4.34 -31.15
C TYR A 108 14.03 4.70 -29.85
N VAL A 109 13.32 5.40 -28.96
CA VAL A 109 13.79 5.72 -27.61
C VAL A 109 12.85 5.06 -26.61
N SER A 110 13.42 4.21 -25.73
CA SER A 110 12.68 3.65 -24.60
C SER A 110 12.64 4.66 -23.45
N PRO A 111 11.47 4.91 -22.84
CA PRO A 111 11.37 5.82 -21.71
C PRO A 111 12.04 5.23 -20.46
N TRP A 112 13.07 5.91 -19.95
CA TRP A 112 13.65 5.63 -18.63
C TRP A 112 12.84 6.31 -17.53
N LEU A 113 11.95 5.56 -16.88
CA LEU A 113 11.10 6.06 -15.79
C LEU A 113 11.72 5.75 -14.43
N LEU A 114 12.38 6.73 -13.82
CA LEU A 114 12.84 6.65 -12.44
C LEU A 114 11.76 7.18 -11.49
N GLN A 115 11.25 6.34 -10.60
CA GLN A 115 10.35 6.80 -9.54
C GLN A 115 11.11 7.61 -8.50
N ARG A 116 10.71 8.87 -8.31
CA ARG A 116 11.23 9.80 -7.30
C ARG A 116 10.11 10.19 -6.34
N ASN A 117 10.47 10.64 -5.14
CA ASN A 117 9.52 11.13 -4.14
C ASN A 117 8.48 10.08 -3.71
N VAL A 118 8.93 8.85 -3.45
CA VAL A 118 8.04 7.71 -3.08
C VAL A 118 7.38 7.91 -1.71
N PHE A 119 7.91 8.80 -0.87
CA PHE A 119 7.42 9.05 0.49
C PHE A 119 6.70 10.41 0.62
N LEU A 120 5.80 10.71 -0.31
CA LEU A 120 4.95 11.90 -0.23
C LEU A 120 3.68 11.61 0.61
N PRO A 121 3.04 12.65 1.18
CA PRO A 121 1.74 12.48 1.82
C PRO A 121 0.67 11.88 0.89
N SER A 122 0.77 12.12 -0.41
CA SER A 122 -0.13 11.58 -1.44
C SER A 122 0.06 10.09 -1.72
N THR A 123 1.26 9.55 -1.49
CA THR A 123 1.56 8.11 -1.66
C THR A 123 1.38 7.32 -0.36
N ARG A 124 0.86 7.98 0.69
CA ARG A 124 0.66 7.37 1.99
C ARG A 124 -0.51 6.36 1.94
N PRO A 125 -0.32 5.13 2.43
CA PRO A 125 -1.41 4.19 2.60
C PRO A 125 -2.53 4.73 3.51
N PRO A 126 -3.82 4.43 3.23
CA PRO A 126 -4.95 4.90 4.02
C PRO A 126 -4.83 4.61 5.52
N CYS A 127 -4.41 3.41 5.89
CA CYS A 127 -4.22 3.03 7.29
C CYS A 127 -3.17 3.89 8.02
N LEU A 128 -2.13 4.37 7.33
CA LEU A 128 -1.15 5.30 7.92
C LEU A 128 -1.67 6.74 7.95
N GLN A 129 -2.55 7.11 7.03
CA GLN A 129 -3.20 8.42 7.03
C GLN A 129 -4.12 8.55 8.24
N GLU A 130 -4.90 7.52 8.56
CA GLU A 130 -5.74 7.46 9.77
C GLU A 130 -4.91 7.63 11.04
N LEU A 131 -3.82 6.87 11.19
CA LEU A 131 -2.91 6.99 12.34
C LEU A 131 -2.36 8.42 12.48
N HIS A 132 -1.99 9.05 11.37
CA HIS A 132 -1.49 10.42 11.38
C HIS A 132 -2.56 11.43 11.78
N CYS A 133 -3.80 11.27 11.30
CA CYS A 133 -4.94 12.10 11.70
C CYS A 133 -5.22 11.96 13.20
N THR A 134 -5.26 10.73 13.70
CA THR A 134 -5.49 10.44 15.13
C THR A 134 -4.38 11.04 16.01
N ALA A 135 -3.12 10.91 15.60
CA ALA A 135 -1.99 11.51 16.32
C ALA A 135 -2.05 13.05 16.32
N GLN A 136 -2.49 13.66 15.21
CA GLN A 136 -2.65 15.11 15.13
C GLN A 136 -3.78 15.61 16.04
N GLN A 137 -4.87 14.85 16.16
CA GLN A 137 -5.97 15.17 17.08
C GLN A 137 -5.54 15.01 18.54
N SER A 138 -4.84 13.92 18.89
CA SER A 138 -4.36 13.70 20.26
C SER A 138 -3.37 14.78 20.70
N LEU A 139 -2.45 15.18 19.81
CA LEU A 139 -1.50 16.27 20.06
C LEU A 139 -2.25 17.59 20.33
N ARG A 140 -3.28 17.92 19.54
CA ARG A 140 -4.11 19.11 19.75
C ARG A 140 -4.85 19.07 21.08
N ALA A 141 -5.36 17.90 21.48
CA ALA A 141 -6.03 17.74 22.77
C ALA A 141 -5.08 18.01 23.94
N ILE A 142 -3.85 17.46 23.89
CA ILE A 142 -2.82 17.69 24.90
C ILE A 142 -2.50 19.19 25.05
N HIS A 143 -2.29 19.89 23.93
CA HIS A 143 -1.97 21.32 23.93
C HIS A 143 -3.11 22.21 24.46
N ARG A 144 -4.36 21.78 24.32
CA ARG A 144 -5.51 22.51 24.90
C ARG A 144 -5.59 22.30 26.40
N GLY A 145 -5.40 21.07 26.87
CA GLY A 145 -5.43 20.72 28.30
C GLY A 145 -4.32 21.40 29.12
N THR A 146 -3.14 21.63 28.53
CA THR A 146 -2.04 22.37 29.16
C THR A 146 -2.24 23.88 29.21
N ARG A 147 -3.13 24.45 28.39
CA ARG A 147 -3.49 25.88 28.45
C ARG A 147 -4.57 26.20 29.48
N THR A 148 -5.29 25.18 29.95
CA THR A 148 -6.36 25.28 30.95
C THR A 148 -5.89 24.93 32.38
N ARG A 149 -4.59 24.70 32.57
CA ARG A 149 -3.92 24.57 33.87
C ARG A 149 -2.94 25.72 34.03
#